data_AF-A0A8J3QN23-F1
#
_entry.id   AF-A0A8J3QN23-F1
#
_cell.length_a   1.000
_cell.length_b   1.000
_cell.length_c   1.000
_cell.angle_alpha   90.00
_cell.angle_beta   90.00
_cell.angle_gamma   90.00
#
_symmetry.space_group_name_H-M   'P 1'
#
loop_
_entity.id
_entity.type
_entity.pdbx_description
1 polymer ?
#
loop_
_entity_poly.entity_id
_entity_poly.type
_entity_poly.pdbx_seq_one_letter_code
_entity_poly.pdbx_strand_id
1 'polypeptide(L)'
;MATSQTRGTRQLPLTAGALLVNGAVYQHTSVRGDTPPDLHPVVRRFLHELPVELRERYTGWCAEAVLVSDVLYAAQAEAGGTLTANAARAQLWGAQLSLCWIREAGDPAHGLAAAPCRSCAAMLEWFGVEVVEE
;
A
#
# COMPACT_ATOMS: atom_id res chain seq x y z
N MET A 1 -34.80 -12.02 7.93
CA MET A 1 -34.77 -10.54 7.86
C MET A 1 -33.35 -10.09 8.16
N ALA A 2 -32.51 -9.96 7.12
CA ALA A 2 -31.13 -9.51 7.27
C ALA A 2 -31.12 -7.99 7.40
N THR A 3 -30.69 -7.49 8.56
CA THR A 3 -30.51 -6.08 8.82
C THR A 3 -29.37 -5.56 7.95
N SER A 4 -29.74 -4.89 6.85
CA SER A 4 -28.81 -4.09 6.05
C SER A 4 -28.35 -2.92 6.90
N GLN A 5 -27.21 -3.08 7.58
CA GLN A 5 -26.52 -1.98 8.23
C GLN A 5 -25.90 -1.12 7.12
N THR A 6 -26.41 0.11 6.97
CA THR A 6 -25.81 1.14 6.14
C THR A 6 -24.39 1.44 6.66
N ARG A 7 -23.40 0.74 6.12
CA ARG A 7 -21.98 0.90 6.45
C ARG A 7 -21.51 2.26 5.94
N GLY A 8 -20.95 3.07 6.84
CA GLY A 8 -20.34 4.34 6.47
C GLY A 8 -19.30 4.13 5.37
N THR A 9 -19.40 4.90 4.29
CA THR A 9 -18.45 4.89 3.19
C THR A 9 -17.06 5.28 3.72
N ARG A 10 -16.13 4.32 3.74
CA ARG A 10 -14.72 4.61 3.99
C ARG A 10 -14.22 5.44 2.81
N GLN A 11 -13.93 6.72 3.04
CA GLN A 11 -13.24 7.54 2.05
C GLN A 11 -11.82 7.02 1.90
N LEU A 12 -11.56 6.40 0.76
CA LEU A 12 -10.24 5.91 0.37
C LEU A 12 -9.51 7.02 -0.40
N PRO A 13 -8.17 7.03 -0.40
CA PRO A 13 -7.41 8.01 -1.18
C PRO A 13 -7.70 7.90 -2.69
N LEU A 14 -7.93 6.68 -3.20
CA LEU A 14 -8.16 6.39 -4.62
C LEU A 14 -6.94 6.76 -5.45
N THR A 15 -5.87 6.02 -5.25
CA THR A 15 -4.61 6.17 -5.97
C THR A 15 -4.31 4.95 -6.83
N ALA A 16 -3.56 5.15 -7.91
CA ALA A 16 -2.78 4.11 -8.58
C ALA A 16 -1.32 4.28 -8.17
N GLY A 17 -0.59 3.18 -8.05
CA GLY A 17 0.84 3.20 -7.78
C GLY A 17 1.62 2.26 -8.70
N ALA A 18 2.86 2.65 -8.97
CA ALA A 18 3.87 1.83 -9.63
C ALA A 18 5.11 1.76 -8.74
N LEU A 19 5.51 0.54 -8.38
CA LEU A 19 6.65 0.26 -7.52
C LEU A 19 7.73 -0.47 -8.34
N LEU A 20 8.88 0.17 -8.51
CA LEU A 20 10.06 -0.37 -9.16
C LEU A 20 10.98 -1.02 -8.12
N VAL A 21 11.20 -2.33 -8.23
CA VAL A 21 12.06 -3.12 -7.36
C VAL A 21 12.98 -3.98 -8.21
N ASN A 22 14.30 -3.81 -8.08
CA ASN A 22 15.30 -4.64 -8.78
C ASN A 22 15.05 -4.79 -10.30
N GLY A 23 14.54 -3.75 -10.95
CA GLY A 23 14.23 -3.75 -12.39
C GLY A 23 12.85 -4.34 -12.77
N ALA A 24 12.08 -4.83 -11.81
CA ALA A 24 10.69 -5.25 -11.99
C ALA A 24 9.72 -4.17 -11.54
N VAL A 25 8.63 -3.98 -12.30
CA VAL A 25 7.57 -3.01 -11.99
C VAL A 25 6.33 -3.74 -11.49
N TYR A 26 5.89 -3.38 -10.29
CA TYR A 26 4.64 -3.84 -9.68
C TYR A 26 3.62 -2.70 -9.74
N GLN A 27 2.37 -2.99 -10.09
CA GLN A 27 1.32 -1.98 -10.21
C GLN A 27 0.06 -2.41 -9.47
N HIS A 28 -0.53 -1.50 -8.72
CA HIS A 28 -1.78 -1.75 -8.02
C HIS A 28 -2.54 -0.43 -7.78
N THR A 29 -3.85 -0.52 -7.60
CA THR A 29 -4.68 0.62 -7.17
C THR A 29 -5.05 0.51 -5.69
N SER A 30 -5.57 1.57 -5.10
CA SER A 30 -6.26 1.45 -3.80
C SER A 30 -7.36 0.37 -3.90
N VAL A 31 -7.44 -0.50 -2.90
CA VAL A 31 -8.42 -1.60 -2.89
C VAL A 31 -9.76 -1.08 -2.38
N ARG A 32 -10.83 -1.48 -3.06
CA ARG A 32 -12.22 -1.24 -2.63
C ARG A 32 -12.87 -2.59 -2.35
N GLY A 33 -13.73 -2.65 -1.33
CA GLY A 33 -14.54 -3.82 -1.05
C GLY A 33 -14.89 -3.97 0.42
N ASP A 34 -15.63 -5.04 0.71
CA ASP A 34 -16.04 -5.39 2.07
C ASP A 34 -15.02 -6.26 2.81
N THR A 35 -14.11 -6.90 2.07
CA THR A 35 -13.06 -7.77 2.61
C THR A 35 -11.74 -7.01 2.69
N PRO A 36 -11.02 -7.03 3.82
CA PRO A 36 -9.69 -6.47 3.91
C PRO A 36 -8.75 -7.01 2.83
N PRO A 37 -7.85 -6.19 2.27
CA PRO A 37 -6.79 -6.68 1.39
C PRO A 37 -5.96 -7.76 2.07
N ASP A 38 -5.53 -8.75 1.30
CA ASP A 38 -4.59 -9.76 1.79
C ASP A 38 -3.19 -9.14 1.89
N LEU A 39 -2.88 -8.56 3.05
CA LEU A 39 -1.59 -7.94 3.30
C LEU A 39 -0.59 -8.97 3.84
N HIS A 40 0.66 -8.86 3.37
CA HIS A 40 1.75 -9.70 3.86
C HIS A 40 1.88 -9.58 5.39
N PRO A 41 2.14 -10.66 6.15
CA PRO A 41 2.16 -10.62 7.61
C PRO A 41 3.07 -9.55 8.22
N VAL A 42 4.21 -9.25 7.57
CA VAL A 42 5.12 -8.16 7.98
C VAL A 42 4.45 -6.80 7.87
N VAL A 43 3.76 -6.52 6.76
CA VAL A 43 3.02 -5.26 6.53
C VAL A 43 1.87 -5.15 7.51
N ARG A 44 1.07 -6.21 7.66
CA ARG A 44 -0.06 -6.25 8.60
C ARG A 44 0.40 -5.95 10.04
N ARG A 45 1.51 -6.56 10.47
CA ARG A 45 2.08 -6.32 11.79
C ARG A 45 2.54 -4.88 11.96
N PHE A 46 3.30 -4.36 11.00
CA PHE A 46 3.78 -2.97 11.02
C PHE A 46 2.60 -1.98 11.16
N LEU A 47 1.58 -2.11 10.31
CA LEU A 47 0.41 -1.22 10.33
C LEU A 47 -0.40 -1.34 11.63
N HIS A 48 -0.47 -2.53 12.22
CA HIS A 48 -1.14 -2.75 13.50
C HIS A 48 -0.39 -2.11 14.68
N GLU A 49 0.94 -2.06 14.63
CA GLU A 49 1.81 -1.52 15.67
C GLU A 49 2.03 0.00 15.55
N LEU A 50 1.55 0.65 14.48
CA LEU A 50 1.67 2.10 14.30
C LEU A 50 1.15 2.91 15.52
N PRO A 51 1.83 3.98 15.95
CA PRO A 51 1.26 4.97 16.87
C PRO A 51 -0.05 5.55 16.36
N VAL A 52 -0.96 5.95 17.26
CA VAL A 52 -2.33 6.38 16.86
C VAL A 52 -2.30 7.60 15.94
N GLU A 53 -1.30 8.46 16.10
CA GLU A 53 -1.08 9.70 15.34
C GLU A 53 -0.74 9.41 13.86
N LEU A 54 -0.13 8.25 13.61
CA LEU A 54 0.25 7.79 12.27
C LEU A 54 -0.81 6.90 11.62
N ARG A 55 -1.89 6.53 12.31
CA ARG A 55 -2.95 5.66 11.77
C ARG A 55 -3.98 6.46 10.98
N GLU A 56 -4.30 5.98 9.79
CA GLU A 56 -5.43 6.45 8.98
C GLU A 56 -6.65 5.53 9.14
N ARG A 57 -7.87 6.06 8.92
CA ARG A 57 -9.12 5.28 8.99
C ARG A 57 -9.21 4.16 7.93
N TYR A 58 -8.39 4.28 6.89
CA TYR A 58 -8.28 3.35 5.77
C TYR A 58 -6.91 2.64 5.73
N THR A 59 -6.17 2.62 6.85
CA THR A 59 -4.87 1.95 6.95
C THR A 59 -4.90 0.54 6.33
N GLY A 60 -3.99 0.28 5.39
CA GLY A 60 -3.87 -1.00 4.70
C GLY A 60 -4.70 -1.15 3.42
N TRP A 61 -5.49 -0.15 3.03
CA TRP A 61 -6.30 -0.17 1.80
C TRP A 61 -5.71 0.64 0.65
N CYS A 62 -4.61 1.35 0.91
CA CYS A 62 -3.89 2.17 -0.06
C CYS A 62 -3.13 1.28 -1.05
N ALA A 63 -2.85 1.80 -2.24
CA ALA A 63 -2.08 1.08 -3.27
C ALA A 63 -0.71 0.63 -2.72
N GLU A 64 -0.07 1.50 -1.94
CA GLU A 64 1.25 1.30 -1.36
C GLU A 64 1.34 0.05 -0.48
N ALA A 65 0.34 -0.17 0.37
CA ALA A 65 0.31 -1.33 1.28
C ALA A 65 0.18 -2.65 0.54
N VAL A 66 -0.58 -2.64 -0.56
CA VAL A 66 -0.78 -3.82 -1.40
C VAL A 66 0.44 -4.08 -2.27
N LEU A 67 0.98 -3.06 -2.92
CA LEU A 67 2.23 -3.17 -3.71
C LEU A 67 3.39 -3.74 -2.91
N VAL A 68 3.61 -3.22 -1.70
CA VAL A 68 4.64 -3.76 -0.79
C VAL A 68 4.33 -5.21 -0.43
N SER A 69 3.06 -5.56 -0.20
CA SER A 69 2.68 -6.94 0.09
C SER A 69 2.90 -7.88 -1.10
N ASP A 70 2.59 -7.44 -2.32
CA ASP A 70 2.77 -8.22 -3.55
C ASP A 70 4.24 -8.57 -3.78
N VAL A 71 5.15 -7.60 -3.60
CA VAL A 71 6.60 -7.81 -3.67
C VAL A 71 7.05 -8.83 -2.62
N LEU A 72 6.57 -8.71 -1.39
CA LEU A 72 6.97 -9.62 -0.30
C LEU A 72 6.42 -11.03 -0.49
N TYR A 73 5.19 -11.18 -1.00
CA TYR A 73 4.64 -12.49 -1.33
C TYR A 73 5.41 -13.15 -2.48
N ALA A 74 5.80 -12.38 -3.51
CA ALA A 74 6.64 -12.88 -4.58
C ALA A 74 8.00 -13.37 -4.04
N ALA A 75 8.69 -12.55 -3.26
CA ALA A 75 9.98 -12.91 -2.66
C ALA A 75 9.87 -14.11 -1.70
N GLN A 76 8.77 -14.22 -0.94
CA GLN A 76 8.51 -15.37 -0.07
C GLN A 76 8.31 -16.67 -0.88
N ALA A 77 7.62 -16.60 -2.01
CA ALA A 77 7.43 -17.74 -2.90
C ALA A 77 8.77 -18.23 -3.48
N GLU A 78 9.67 -17.30 -3.84
CA GLU A 78 11.01 -17.64 -4.33
C GLU A 78 11.92 -18.22 -3.23
N ALA A 79 11.84 -17.69 -2.01
CA ALA A 79 12.62 -18.17 -0.87
C ALA A 79 12.13 -19.52 -0.31
N GLY A 80 10.90 -19.94 -0.64
CA GLY A 80 10.30 -21.20 -0.18
C GLY A 80 9.97 -21.23 1.32
N GLY A 81 9.82 -20.06 1.96
CA GLY A 81 9.59 -19.97 3.39
C GLY A 81 9.31 -18.55 3.88
N THR A 82 8.86 -18.43 5.13
CA THR A 82 8.45 -17.15 5.72
C THR A 82 9.58 -16.12 5.75
N LEU A 83 9.30 -14.89 5.34
CA LEU A 83 10.26 -13.79 5.43
C LEU A 83 10.31 -13.19 6.84
N THR A 84 11.53 -12.98 7.35
CA THR A 84 11.73 -12.13 8.55
C THR A 84 11.53 -10.66 8.21
N ALA A 85 11.30 -9.81 9.21
CA ALA A 85 11.16 -8.37 9.00
C ALA A 85 12.39 -7.74 8.32
N ASN A 86 13.59 -8.16 8.70
CA ASN A 86 14.84 -7.67 8.09
C ASN A 86 14.99 -8.15 6.65
N ALA A 87 14.66 -9.41 6.36
CA ALA A 87 14.67 -9.92 4.99
C ALA A 87 13.65 -9.20 4.12
N ALA A 88 12.44 -8.96 4.63
CA ALA A 88 11.40 -8.20 3.95
C ALA A 88 11.85 -6.75 3.66
N ARG A 89 12.50 -6.08 4.63
CA ARG A 89 13.09 -4.76 4.40
C ARG A 89 14.16 -4.79 3.32
N ALA A 90 15.04 -5.79 3.32
CA ALA A 90 16.10 -5.92 2.32
C ALA A 90 15.55 -6.09 0.89
N GLN A 91 14.38 -6.73 0.71
CA GLN A 91 13.74 -6.88 -0.61
C GLN A 91 13.31 -5.56 -1.23
N LEU A 92 13.00 -4.55 -0.41
CA LEU A 92 12.42 -3.28 -0.85
C LEU A 92 13.39 -2.09 -0.73
N TRP A 93 14.59 -2.33 -0.21
CA TRP A 93 15.54 -1.27 0.07
C TRP A 93 16.02 -0.58 -1.22
N GLY A 94 15.78 0.72 -1.34
CA GLY A 94 16.10 1.50 -2.54
C GLY A 94 15.10 1.33 -3.68
N ALA A 95 13.94 0.70 -3.43
CA ALA A 95 12.84 0.69 -4.39
C ALA A 95 12.28 2.10 -4.60
N GLN A 96 11.68 2.34 -5.77
CA GLN A 96 11.08 3.62 -6.12
C GLN A 96 9.59 3.47 -6.35
N LEU A 97 8.79 4.36 -5.76
CA LEU A 97 7.34 4.36 -5.83
C LEU A 97 6.85 5.68 -6.44
N SER A 98 6.08 5.60 -7.52
CA SER A 98 5.26 6.73 -7.98
C SER A 98 3.79 6.46 -7.70
N LEU A 99 3.04 7.52 -7.41
CA LEU A 99 1.61 7.48 -7.11
C LEU A 99 0.88 8.58 -7.86
N CYS A 100 -0.31 8.28 -8.36
CA CYS A 100 -1.20 9.28 -8.93
C CYS A 100 -2.65 9.11 -8.46
N TRP A 101 -3.41 10.20 -8.45
CA TRP A 101 -4.82 10.18 -8.07
C TRP A 101 -5.68 9.57 -9.17
N ILE A 102 -6.59 8.67 -8.78
CA ILE A 102 -7.67 8.14 -9.62
C ILE A 102 -8.95 8.89 -9.24
N ARG A 103 -9.35 9.81 -10.11
CA ARG A 103 -10.61 10.55 -10.00
C ARG A 103 -11.60 10.19 -11.10
N GLU A 104 -12.82 10.70 -11.00
CA GLU A 104 -13.83 10.52 -12.04
C GLU A 104 -13.47 11.27 -13.33
N ALA A 105 -14.09 10.87 -14.44
CA ALA A 105 -13.81 11.48 -15.73
C ALA A 105 -14.14 12.99 -15.70
N GLY A 106 -13.17 13.81 -16.11
CA GLY A 106 -13.30 15.27 -16.11
C GLY A 106 -12.82 15.96 -14.83
N ASP A 107 -12.46 15.21 -13.78
CA ASP A 107 -11.80 15.79 -12.61
C ASP A 107 -10.33 16.14 -12.96
N PRO A 108 -9.92 17.42 -12.83
CA PRO A 108 -8.58 17.87 -13.18
C PRO A 108 -7.48 17.27 -12.31
N ALA A 109 -7.81 16.70 -11.14
CA ALA A 109 -6.85 16.02 -10.29
C ALA A 109 -6.56 14.58 -10.71
N HIS A 110 -7.32 14.00 -11.65
CA HIS A 110 -7.03 12.66 -12.17
C HIS A 110 -5.64 12.62 -12.81
N GLY A 111 -4.84 11.62 -12.45
CA GLY A 111 -3.50 11.42 -13.00
C GLY A 111 -2.42 12.33 -12.42
N LEU A 112 -2.78 13.33 -11.61
CA LEU A 112 -1.77 14.13 -10.89
C LEU A 112 -1.06 13.29 -9.83
N ALA A 113 0.22 13.58 -9.61
CA ALA A 113 1.02 12.98 -8.55
C ALA A 113 0.30 13.05 -7.20
N ALA A 114 0.36 11.94 -6.46
CA ALA A 114 -0.26 11.80 -5.15
C ALA A 114 0.80 11.52 -4.09
N ALA A 115 0.69 12.18 -2.94
CA ALA A 115 1.52 11.84 -1.79
C ALA A 115 0.96 10.60 -1.07
N PRO A 116 1.83 9.75 -0.49
CA PRO A 116 1.37 8.66 0.37
C PRO A 116 0.65 9.21 1.61
N CYS A 117 -0.34 8.47 2.11
CA CYS A 117 -1.01 8.83 3.37
C CYS A 117 -0.06 8.68 4.58
N ARG A 118 -0.42 9.24 5.75
CA ARG A 118 0.45 9.21 6.95
C ARG A 118 0.94 7.80 7.31
N SER A 119 0.05 6.81 7.25
CA SER A 119 0.40 5.41 7.59
C SER A 119 1.34 4.78 6.56
N CYS A 120 1.10 5.03 5.28
CA CYS A 120 1.93 4.49 4.21
C CYS A 120 3.28 5.20 4.13
N ALA A 121 3.35 6.51 4.38
CA ALA A 121 4.61 7.23 4.47
C ALA A 121 5.55 6.62 5.53
N ALA A 122 5.03 6.37 6.75
CA ALA A 122 5.80 5.72 7.82
C ALA A 122 6.26 4.30 7.44
N MET A 123 5.40 3.55 6.74
CA MET A 123 5.73 2.21 6.25
C MET A 123 6.84 2.24 5.19
N LEU A 124 6.70 3.10 4.18
CA LEU A 124 7.66 3.24 3.09
C LEU A 124 9.04 3.67 3.61
N GLU A 125 9.08 4.62 4.56
CA GLU A 125 10.31 5.01 5.25
C GLU A 125 10.98 3.82 5.95
N TRP A 126 10.21 3.00 6.66
CA TRP A 126 10.75 1.82 7.34
C TRP A 126 11.31 0.76 6.38
N PHE A 127 10.66 0.57 5.22
CA PHE A 127 11.14 -0.32 4.18
C PHE A 127 12.30 0.27 3.36
N GLY A 128 12.53 1.58 3.44
CA GLY A 128 13.54 2.28 2.63
C GLY A 128 13.12 2.44 1.18
N VAL A 129 11.82 2.62 0.93
CA VAL A 129 11.26 2.91 -0.40
C VAL A 129 11.25 4.42 -0.60
N GLU A 130 11.81 4.88 -1.72
CA GLU A 130 11.81 6.27 -2.13
C GLU A 130 10.52 6.59 -2.90
N VAL A 131 9.84 7.68 -2.54
CA VAL A 131 8.70 8.18 -3.32
C VAL A 131 9.20 9.16 -4.35
N VAL A 132 8.94 8.88 -5.62
CA VAL A 132 9.31 9.71 -6.76
C VAL A 132 8.07 10.36 -7.36
N GLU A 133 8.20 11.63 -7.73
CA GLU A 133 7.16 12.38 -8.44
C GLU A 133 7.47 12.31 -9.94
N GLU A 134 6.53 11.78 -10.73
CA GLU A 134 6.57 11.79 -12.21
C GLU A 134 5.44 12.63 -12.80
#